data_AF-A0A2H0SHP7-F1
#
_entry.id   AF-A0A2H0SHP7-F1
#
_cell.length_a   1.000
_cell.length_b   1.000
_cell.length_c   1.000
_cell.angle_alpha   90.00
_cell.angle_beta   90.00
_cell.angle_gamma   90.00
#
_symmetry.space_group_name_H-M   'P 1'
#
loop_
_entity.id
_entity.type
_entity.pdbx_description
1 polymer ?
#
loop_
_entity_poly.entity_id
_entity_poly.type
_entity_poly.pdbx_seq_one_letter_code
_entity_poly.pdbx_strand_id
1 'polypeptide(L)' 'SSGMQPLIPYLLGESHPSGSKRLVDSQPCLRIGDIEEVGDNRHDTFFE' A
#
# COMPACT_ATOMS: atom_id res chain seq x y z
N SER A 1 -2.57 -4.93 0.29
CA SER A 1 -1.15 -5.24 0.08
C SER A 1 -0.32 -4.05 -0.43
N SER A 2 -0.87 -2.83 -0.58
CA SER A 2 -0.13 -1.67 -1.09
C SER A 2 -0.60 -0.34 -0.48
N GLY A 3 0.32 0.63 -0.39
CA GLY A 3 0.12 2.01 0.08
C GLY A 3 -0.98 2.80 -0.63
N MET A 4 -1.30 2.41 -1.87
CA MET A 4 -2.34 3.08 -2.67
C MET A 4 -3.76 2.63 -2.34
N GLN A 5 -3.93 1.54 -1.59
CA GLN A 5 -5.23 0.89 -1.41
C GLN A 5 -6.27 1.79 -0.73
N PRO A 6 -5.92 2.62 0.28
CA PRO A 6 -6.82 3.63 0.83
C PRO A 6 -7.18 4.75 -0.15
N LEU A 7 -6.35 4.96 -1.18
CA LEU A 7 -6.53 6.04 -2.15
C LEU A 7 -7.47 5.68 -3.31
N ILE A 8 -7.89 4.41 -3.41
CA ILE A 8 -8.73 3.91 -4.52
C ILE A 8 -9.98 4.77 -4.78
N PRO A 9 -10.80 5.13 -3.77
CA PRO A 9 -12.01 5.94 -4.02
C PRO A 9 -11.69 7.29 -4.67
N TYR A 10 -10.60 7.92 -4.25
CA TYR A 10 -10.20 9.23 -4.76
C TYR A 10 -9.59 9.16 -6.16
N LEU A 11 -8.91 8.04 -6.48
CA LEU A 11 -8.44 7.77 -7.84
C LEU A 11 -9.60 7.45 -8.79
N LEU A 12 -10.73 6.95 -8.28
CA LEU A 12 -11.96 6.70 -9.03
C LEU A 12 -12.85 7.94 -9.21
N GLY A 13 -12.46 9.08 -8.64
CA GLY A 13 -13.11 10.38 -8.88
C GLY A 13 -13.68 11.06 -7.64
N GLU A 14 -13.61 10.43 -6.46
CA GLU A 14 -13.97 11.11 -5.22
C GLU A 14 -12.94 12.19 -4.86
N SER A 15 -13.38 13.26 -4.20
CA SER A 15 -12.47 14.32 -3.74
C SER A 15 -11.78 13.90 -2.45
N HIS A 16 -10.45 13.96 -2.44
CA HIS A 16 -9.66 13.70 -1.23
C HIS A 16 -9.82 14.85 -0.22
N PRO A 17 -9.97 14.60 1.10
CA PRO A 17 -10.14 15.64 2.12
C PRO A 17 -8.97 16.65 2.17
N SER A 18 -7.77 16.22 1.80
CA SER A 18 -6.59 17.09 1.68
C SER A 18 -6.50 17.90 0.38
N GLY A 19 -7.50 17.79 -0.51
CA GLY A 19 -7.56 18.48 -1.80
C GLY A 19 -6.51 17.99 -2.80
N SER A 20 -6.10 18.84 -3.74
CA SER A 20 -5.13 18.54 -4.81
C SER A 20 -3.66 18.47 -4.36
N LYS A 21 -3.40 18.25 -3.07
CA LYS A 21 -2.04 18.16 -2.52
C LYS A 21 -1.45 16.77 -2.78
N ARG A 22 -0.12 16.71 -2.91
CA ARG A 22 0.61 15.43 -2.94
C ARG A 22 0.56 14.79 -1.55
N LEU A 23 0.25 13.50 -1.50
CA LEU A 23 0.18 12.69 -0.29
C LEU A 23 1.41 11.78 -0.21
N VAL A 24 1.92 11.57 1.00
CA VAL A 24 3.02 10.65 1.29
C VAL A 24 2.75 9.98 2.63
N ASP A 25 3.05 8.69 2.73
CA ASP A 25 2.97 7.92 3.97
C ASP A 25 3.86 6.66 3.88
N SER A 26 4.11 6.00 5.01
CA SER A 26 4.71 4.66 5.13
C SER A 26 3.62 3.71 5.59
N GLN A 27 3.14 2.85 4.67
CA GLN A 27 1.97 2.02 4.96
C GLN A 27 2.38 0.58 5.27
N PRO A 28 2.04 0.04 6.45
CA PRO A 28 2.14 -1.37 6.72
C PRO A 28 1.36 -2.20 5.70
N CYS A 29 2.06 -3.15 5.09
CA CYS A 29 1.55 -4.02 4.04
C CYS A 29 1.66 -5.47 4.49
N LEU A 30 0.52 -6.17 4.49
CA LEU A 30 0.46 -7.63 4.60
C LEU A 30 0.30 -8.24 3.20
N ARG A 31 1.24 -9.12 2.82
CA ARG A 31 1.23 -9.90 1.57
C ARG A 31 1.35 -11.38 1.87
N ILE A 32 0.19 -12.05 1.89
CA ILE A 32 0.11 -13.51 2.10
C ILE A 32 0.42 -14.28 0.81
N GLY A 33 0.24 -13.65 -0.37
CA GLY A 33 0.57 -14.27 -1.66
C GLY A 33 2.06 -14.60 -1.82
N ASP A 34 2.92 -13.87 -1.12
CA ASP A 34 4.38 -14.00 -1.23
C ASP A 34 4.92 -15.03 -0.21
N ILE A 35 4.05 -15.77 0.52
CA ILE A 35 4.44 -16.62 1.66
C ILE A 35 5.43 -17.74 1.29
N GLU A 36 5.32 -18.32 0.10
CA GLU A 36 6.20 -19.39 -0.36
C GLU A 36 7.59 -18.88 -0.78
N GLU A 37 7.74 -17.56 -0.99
CA GLU A 37 9.00 -16.91 -1.39
C GLU A 37 9.75 -16.33 -0.17
N VAL A 38 9.10 -16.29 1.00
CA VAL A 38 9.71 -15.81 2.25
C VAL A 38 10.91 -16.68 2.66
N GLY A 39 11.99 -16.02 3.04
CA GLY A 39 13.26 -16.65 3.41
C GLY A 39 14.40 -16.38 2.44
N ASP A 40 14.12 -15.72 1.31
CA ASP A 40 15.15 -15.05 0.52
C ASP A 40 15.52 -13.67 1.11
N ASN A 41 16.32 -12.88 0.39
CA ASN A 41 16.82 -11.59 0.90
C ASN A 41 15.91 -10.39 0.61
N ARG A 42 14.69 -10.59 0.08
CA ARG A 42 13.79 -9.50 -0.36
C ARG A 42 12.31 -9.72 -0.08
N HIS A 43 11.88 -10.94 0.27
CA HIS A 43 10.47 -11.24 0.50
C HIS A 43 10.14 -11.37 1.99
N ASP A 44 9.26 -10.49 2.46
CA ASP A 44 8.62 -10.51 3.77
C ASP A 44 7.11 -10.58 3.61
N THR A 45 6.41 -11.21 4.56
CA THR A 45 4.94 -11.22 4.58
C THR A 45 4.35 -9.92 5.14
N PHE A 46 5.06 -9.26 6.05
CA PHE A 46 4.69 -7.96 6.63
C PHE A 46 5.86 -6.99 6.48
N PHE A 47 5.61 -5.85 5.83
CA PHE A 47 6.64 -4.84 5.56
C PHE A 47 6.00 -3.45 5.40
N GLU A 48 6.84 -2.44 5.25
CA GLU A 48 6.47 -1.05 4.93
C GLU A 48 7.13 -0.59 3.62
#